data_AF-A0A8S9KJW8-F1
#
_entry.id   AF-A0A8S9KJW8-F1
#
_cell.length_a   1.000
_cell.length_b   1.000
_cell.length_c   1.000
_cell.angle_alpha   90.00
_cell.angle_beta   90.00
_cell.angle_gamma   90.00
#
_symmetry.space_group_name_H-M   'P 1'
#
loop_
_entity.id
_entity.type
_entity.pdbx_description
1 polymer ?
#
loop_
_entity_poly.entity_id
_entity_poly.type
_entity_poly.pdbx_seq_one_letter_code
_entity_poly.pdbx_strand_id
1 'polypeptide(L)'
;MVWELIKVLFSERQSTYAASDNEEDMMQDVKEESAEVDTEALPLIRRAEFSCWLQECVSHRVQEDVSDLNGSGYLKHLFFLLTGRELDSAVELAISKGDVRLACLLSQVGGSTVNRDDIMQQLHLWGRNGLDFNYIEKDRIKLYELLAGNIHDALQDFTIDWKRFLGLLMWHHLPPDSSLPVIFRNYQLLLDQGKAPWPVPIYIDEGPADGIVSNTKHSDLLYYLMLLHSREEGKIGFLKTMFSAFSSTDDPLDYHMIWHQRGILEAVGAFTSDDLHALDMGFVAQLLSQGLCHWAIYVVLHMPYRKDRPYLHFTVIREILFQFCETWSSVESQRQFIKDLGIPSEWMHEALAVYYNYHGDFVKALDHFIECANWQRAHSIFMTSVAHSLFLSANHSEIWRIATSMDDRKSEIENWDLGAGIYMSFYLLKSSLEEDADTMLELAAA
;
A
#
# COMPACT_ATOMS: atom_id res chain seq x y z
N MET A 1 8.34 0.76 10.28
CA MET A 1 7.34 1.23 11.27
C MET A 1 5.94 0.71 11.00
N VAL A 2 5.27 1.11 9.92
CA VAL A 2 3.86 0.70 9.67
C VAL A 2 3.70 -0.82 9.48
N TRP A 3 4.57 -1.45 8.69
CA TRP A 3 4.52 -2.90 8.45
C TRP A 3 4.69 -3.73 9.72
N GLU A 4 5.66 -3.37 10.55
CA GLU A 4 5.87 -4.00 11.85
C GLU A 4 4.63 -3.83 12.75
N LEU A 5 3.98 -2.66 12.74
CA LEU A 5 2.75 -2.47 13.50
C LEU A 5 1.62 -3.37 12.98
N ILE A 6 1.47 -3.51 11.67
CA ILE A 6 0.48 -4.41 11.07
C ILE A 6 0.74 -5.85 11.52
N LYS A 7 2.00 -6.28 11.52
CA LYS A 7 2.40 -7.60 12.01
C LYS A 7 2.02 -7.76 13.49
N VAL A 8 2.42 -6.85 14.37
CA VAL A 8 2.11 -6.91 15.80
C VAL A 8 0.61 -6.93 16.06
N LEU A 9 -0.18 -6.12 15.35
CA LEU A 9 -1.62 -6.00 15.61
C LEU A 9 -2.46 -7.10 14.96
N PHE A 10 -2.02 -7.73 13.87
CA PHE A 10 -2.88 -8.58 13.04
C PHE A 10 -2.31 -9.96 12.65
N SER A 11 -1.08 -10.32 13.04
CA SER A 11 -0.43 -11.61 12.71
C SER A 11 -1.26 -12.86 13.03
N GLU A 12 -2.12 -12.83 14.05
CA GLU A 12 -2.88 -14.00 14.54
C GLU A 12 -4.29 -14.17 13.95
N ARG A 13 -4.78 -13.28 13.08
CA ARG A 13 -6.13 -13.44 12.50
C ARG A 13 -6.27 -14.61 11.51
N GLN A 14 -5.24 -15.45 11.39
CA GLN A 14 -5.20 -16.61 10.49
C GLN A 14 -6.01 -17.84 10.95
N SER A 15 -6.73 -17.81 12.09
CA SER A 15 -7.35 -19.03 12.63
C SER A 15 -8.84 -19.28 12.33
N THR A 16 -9.53 -18.44 11.55
CA THR A 16 -10.99 -18.62 11.35
C THR A 16 -11.50 -18.94 9.94
N TYR A 17 -10.66 -19.09 8.91
CA TYR A 17 -11.15 -19.36 7.54
C TYR A 17 -10.40 -20.44 6.73
N ALA A 18 -9.71 -21.39 7.36
CA ALA A 18 -9.12 -22.52 6.63
C ALA A 18 -9.08 -23.80 7.46
N ALA A 19 -10.26 -24.28 7.87
CA ALA A 19 -10.49 -25.69 8.16
C ALA A 19 -11.51 -26.22 7.14
N SER A 20 -11.18 -26.12 5.86
CA SER A 20 -11.78 -26.96 4.84
C SER A 20 -10.66 -27.74 4.21
N ASP A 21 -10.69 -29.05 4.46
CA ASP A 21 -9.85 -30.09 3.90
C ASP A 21 -9.38 -29.77 2.48
N ASN A 22 -8.07 -29.80 2.28
CA ASN A 22 -7.43 -30.17 1.01
C ASN A 22 -6.03 -30.69 1.37
N GLU A 23 -5.95 -31.99 1.62
CA GLU A 23 -4.72 -32.75 1.45
C GLU A 23 -4.39 -32.75 -0.04
N GLU A 24 -3.30 -32.10 -0.45
CA GLU A 24 -2.40 -32.55 -1.54
C GLU A 24 -1.23 -31.56 -1.69
N ASP A 25 -0.09 -31.97 -1.12
CA ASP A 25 1.28 -31.91 -1.67
C ASP A 25 1.88 -30.58 -2.19
N MET A 26 2.85 -30.03 -1.43
CA MET A 26 4.28 -29.84 -1.82
C MET A 26 4.97 -28.62 -1.18
N MET A 27 6.22 -28.85 -0.74
CA MET A 27 7.27 -27.91 -0.28
C MET A 27 7.29 -27.57 1.22
N GLN A 28 8.11 -28.35 1.94
CA GLN A 28 8.61 -28.07 3.29
C GLN A 28 9.64 -26.94 3.24
N ASP A 29 9.19 -25.71 3.50
CA ASP A 29 10.06 -24.71 4.11
C ASP A 29 9.77 -24.67 5.61
N VAL A 30 10.85 -24.69 6.38
CA VAL A 30 10.95 -24.85 7.83
C VAL A 30 9.82 -24.13 8.57
N LYS A 31 8.79 -24.89 8.98
CA LYS A 31 7.92 -24.49 10.09
C LYS A 31 8.81 -24.34 11.30
N GLU A 32 9.10 -23.10 11.69
CA GLU A 32 9.37 -22.81 13.11
C GLU A 32 8.24 -23.49 13.87
N GLU A 33 8.58 -24.49 14.68
CA GLU A 33 7.66 -25.13 15.60
C GLU A 33 7.06 -24.00 16.44
N SER A 34 5.83 -23.61 16.10
CA SER A 34 5.01 -22.77 16.95
C SER A 34 4.84 -23.58 18.23
N ALA A 35 5.68 -23.29 19.23
CA ALA A 35 5.42 -23.70 20.59
C ALA A 35 3.94 -23.42 20.85
N GLU A 36 3.21 -24.37 21.42
CA GLU A 36 1.82 -24.18 21.82
C GLU A 36 1.79 -23.00 22.81
N VAL A 37 1.69 -21.78 22.28
CA VAL A 37 1.61 -20.57 23.07
C VAL A 37 0.26 -20.64 23.75
N ASP A 38 0.29 -20.61 25.09
CA ASP A 38 -0.92 -20.55 25.89
C ASP A 38 -1.81 -19.40 25.36
N THR A 39 -3.02 -19.74 24.94
CA THR A 39 -3.99 -18.78 24.41
C THR A 39 -4.26 -17.63 25.38
N GLU A 40 -4.06 -17.86 26.68
CA GLU A 40 -4.20 -16.84 27.73
C GLU A 40 -2.99 -15.87 27.77
N ALA A 41 -1.82 -16.28 27.28
CA ALA A 41 -0.62 -15.45 27.23
C ALA A 41 -0.51 -14.58 25.96
N LEU A 42 -1.23 -14.92 24.88
CA LEU A 42 -1.20 -14.18 23.60
C LEU A 42 -1.44 -12.67 23.75
N PRO A 43 -2.44 -12.19 24.54
CA PRO A 43 -2.65 -10.75 24.72
C PRO A 43 -1.47 -10.05 25.40
N LEU A 44 -0.77 -10.74 26.30
CA LEU A 44 0.40 -10.21 27.02
C LEU A 44 1.63 -10.16 26.11
N ILE A 45 1.82 -11.19 25.27
CA ILE A 45 2.89 -11.23 24.26
C ILE A 45 2.70 -10.08 23.27
N ARG A 46 1.49 -9.93 22.72
CA ARG A 46 1.19 -8.84 21.78
C ARG A 46 1.39 -7.46 22.41
N ARG A 47 1.00 -7.30 23.68
CA ARG A 47 1.24 -6.05 24.42
C ARG A 47 2.74 -5.77 24.59
N ALA A 48 3.55 -6.79 24.86
CA ALA A 48 5.00 -6.66 24.96
C ALA A 48 5.62 -6.28 23.60
N GLU A 49 5.25 -6.96 22.51
CA GLU A 49 5.70 -6.65 21.15
C GLU A 49 5.32 -5.22 20.73
N PHE A 50 4.08 -4.81 20.98
CA PHE A 50 3.63 -3.44 20.73
C PHE A 50 4.44 -2.43 21.53
N SER A 51 4.82 -2.76 22.77
CA SER A 51 5.69 -1.91 23.56
C SER A 51 7.10 -1.80 23.00
N CYS A 52 7.71 -2.89 22.51
CA CYS A 52 9.04 -2.87 21.90
C CYS A 52 9.01 -2.01 20.64
N TRP A 53 8.00 -2.23 19.78
CA TRP A 53 7.78 -1.41 18.60
C TRP A 53 7.63 0.08 18.94
N LEU A 54 6.88 0.42 19.99
CA LEU A 54 6.69 1.80 20.40
C LEU A 54 7.98 2.43 20.95
N GLN A 55 8.78 1.67 21.71
CA GLN A 55 10.09 2.09 22.18
C GLN A 55 11.03 2.40 21.01
N GLU A 56 11.06 1.53 20.00
CA GLU A 56 11.85 1.77 18.77
C GLU A 56 11.38 3.03 18.04
N CYS A 57 10.07 3.28 17.95
CA CYS A 57 9.51 4.48 17.31
C CYS A 57 10.03 5.78 17.94
N VAL A 58 10.13 5.82 19.27
CA VAL A 58 10.40 7.05 20.02
C VAL A 58 11.88 7.25 20.34
N SER A 59 12.70 6.18 20.22
CA SER A 59 14.12 6.13 20.58
C SER A 59 14.93 7.31 20.04
N HIS A 60 14.84 7.59 18.74
CA HIS A 60 15.56 8.69 18.10
C HIS A 60 15.25 10.04 18.75
N ARG A 61 13.97 10.34 18.91
CA ARG A 61 13.54 11.61 19.50
C ARG A 61 13.99 11.72 20.96
N VAL A 62 13.93 10.61 21.71
CA VAL A 62 14.36 10.61 23.12
C VAL A 62 15.84 10.93 23.19
N GLN A 63 16.63 10.35 22.28
CA GLN A 63 18.06 10.61 22.19
C GLN A 63 18.37 12.06 21.78
N GLU A 64 17.57 12.67 20.89
CA GLU A 64 17.67 14.09 20.53
C GLU A 64 17.42 14.98 21.76
N ASP A 65 16.30 14.77 22.46
CA ASP A 65 15.98 15.52 23.67
C ASP A 65 17.07 15.38 24.74
N VAL A 66 17.59 14.16 24.92
CA VAL A 66 18.69 13.88 25.85
C VAL A 66 19.98 14.61 25.44
N SER A 67 20.24 14.74 24.15
CA SER A 67 21.43 15.42 23.61
C SER A 67 21.33 16.94 23.74
N ASP A 68 20.12 17.50 23.55
CA ASP A 68 19.86 18.93 23.67
C ASP A 68 20.00 19.45 25.12
N LEU A 69 19.84 18.56 26.09
CA LEU A 69 19.98 18.84 27.51
C LEU A 69 21.43 19.08 27.97
N ASN A 70 22.37 19.44 27.08
CA ASN A 70 23.80 19.73 27.30
C ASN A 70 24.13 20.51 28.61
N GLY A 71 24.03 19.85 29.78
CA GLY A 71 24.25 20.41 31.12
C GLY A 71 23.03 20.52 32.06
N SER A 72 21.82 20.11 31.66
CA SER A 72 20.64 20.08 32.53
C SER A 72 20.75 18.96 33.59
N GLY A 73 20.03 19.12 34.72
CA GLY A 73 20.10 18.19 35.85
C GLY A 73 19.81 16.74 35.46
N TYR A 74 20.55 15.79 36.05
CA TYR A 74 20.43 14.35 35.76
C TYR A 74 19.00 13.81 35.89
N LEU A 75 18.15 14.43 36.72
CA LEU A 75 16.74 14.08 36.88
C LEU A 75 15.91 14.33 35.61
N LYS A 76 16.22 15.38 34.84
CA LYS A 76 15.57 15.61 33.54
C LYS A 76 15.99 14.57 32.53
N HIS A 77 17.28 14.23 32.50
CA HIS A 77 17.77 13.13 31.66
C HIS A 77 17.05 11.82 32.02
N LEU A 78 16.94 11.49 33.31
CA LEU A 78 16.16 10.33 33.77
C LEU A 78 14.70 10.40 33.30
N PHE A 79 14.07 11.57 33.38
CA PHE A 79 12.70 11.77 32.92
C PHE A 79 12.54 11.42 31.43
N PHE A 80 13.41 11.92 30.56
CA PHE A 80 13.33 11.62 29.13
C PHE A 80 13.58 10.13 28.83
N LEU A 81 14.53 9.48 29.50
CA LEU A 81 14.75 8.03 29.35
C LEU A 81 13.49 7.22 29.72
N LEU A 82 12.74 7.65 30.74
CA LEU A 82 11.46 7.03 31.09
C LEU A 82 10.39 7.24 30.01
N THR A 83 10.37 8.39 29.33
CA THR A 83 9.45 8.61 28.20
C THR A 83 9.72 7.70 26.99
N GLY A 84 10.90 7.08 26.92
CA GLY A 84 11.26 6.06 25.91
C GLY A 84 11.27 4.62 26.44
N ARG A 85 10.86 4.38 27.70
CA ARG A 85 11.00 3.08 28.39
C ARG A 85 12.44 2.54 28.42
N GLU A 86 13.45 3.40 28.40
CA GLU A 86 14.86 3.01 28.54
C GLU A 86 15.25 2.84 30.02
N LEU A 87 14.65 1.83 30.67
CA LEU A 87 14.77 1.59 32.10
C LEU A 87 16.21 1.26 32.53
N ASP A 88 16.92 0.46 31.73
CA ASP A 88 18.28 0.03 32.06
C ASP A 88 19.23 1.23 32.10
N SER A 89 19.23 2.04 31.04
CA SER A 89 19.98 3.31 30.96
C SER A 89 19.61 4.26 32.10
N ALA A 90 18.32 4.36 32.45
CA ALA A 90 17.85 5.21 33.54
C ALA A 90 18.35 4.72 34.91
N VAL A 91 18.31 3.42 35.18
CA VAL A 91 18.81 2.83 36.43
C VAL A 91 20.31 3.03 36.55
N GLU A 92 21.08 2.76 35.49
CA GLU A 92 22.53 2.98 35.45
C GLU A 92 22.90 4.45 35.69
N LEU A 93 22.16 5.37 35.06
CA LEU A 93 22.36 6.81 35.27
C LEU A 93 22.10 7.20 36.73
N ALA A 94 21.02 6.73 37.35
CA ALA A 94 20.72 7.02 38.76
C ALA A 94 21.80 6.46 39.71
N ILE A 95 22.29 5.24 39.45
CA ILE A 95 23.40 4.62 40.21
C ILE A 95 24.68 5.44 40.05
N SER A 96 25.03 5.86 38.84
CA SER A 96 26.25 6.64 38.56
C SER A 96 26.28 7.97 39.31
N LYS A 97 25.10 8.54 39.62
CA LYS A 97 24.93 9.78 40.38
C LYS A 97 24.79 9.55 41.89
N GLY A 98 24.79 8.29 42.34
CA GLY A 98 24.69 7.91 43.75
C GLY A 98 23.27 7.88 44.31
N ASP A 99 22.24 8.00 43.47
CA ASP A 99 20.84 7.99 43.89
C ASP A 99 20.25 6.58 43.89
N VAL A 100 20.76 5.76 44.81
CA VAL A 100 20.42 4.33 44.89
C VAL A 100 18.93 4.10 45.20
N ARG A 101 18.31 4.98 45.99
CA ARG A 101 16.88 4.88 46.33
C ARG A 101 16.01 5.08 45.11
N LEU A 102 16.36 6.06 44.28
CA LEU A 102 15.67 6.27 43.02
C LEU A 102 15.90 5.11 42.07
N ALA A 103 17.13 4.63 41.93
CA ALA A 103 17.44 3.47 41.09
C ALA A 103 16.59 2.24 41.46
N CYS A 104 16.40 1.96 42.75
CA CYS A 104 15.50 0.88 43.20
C CYS A 104 14.05 1.12 42.75
N LEU A 105 13.52 2.35 42.88
CA LEU A 105 12.17 2.66 42.42
C LEU A 105 12.03 2.53 40.89
N LEU A 106 13.04 3.01 40.14
CA LEU A 106 13.09 2.91 38.68
C LEU A 106 13.05 1.46 38.19
N SER A 107 13.71 0.54 38.91
CA SER A 107 13.67 -0.90 38.59
C SER A 107 12.29 -1.55 38.71
N GLN A 108 11.36 -0.90 39.41
CA GLN A 108 10.00 -1.41 39.65
C GLN A 108 8.96 -0.81 38.69
N VAL A 109 9.40 0.01 37.73
CA VAL A 109 8.53 0.71 36.78
C VAL A 109 7.86 -0.26 35.81
N GLY A 110 6.56 -0.04 35.57
CA GLY A 110 5.74 -0.93 34.74
C GLY A 110 5.41 -2.28 35.40
N GLY A 111 5.74 -2.43 36.69
CA GLY A 111 5.44 -3.61 37.51
C GLY A 111 4.11 -3.50 38.26
N SER A 112 4.13 -3.84 39.55
CA SER A 112 2.95 -3.91 40.41
C SER A 112 2.26 -2.56 40.59
N THR A 113 0.91 -2.57 40.55
CA THR A 113 0.09 -1.39 40.78
C THR A 113 0.21 -0.86 42.21
N VAL A 114 0.47 -1.74 43.18
CA VAL A 114 0.62 -1.41 44.61
C VAL A 114 1.77 -0.42 44.83
N ASN A 115 2.90 -0.61 44.16
CA ASN A 115 4.04 0.29 44.27
C ASN A 115 3.68 1.70 43.80
N ARG A 116 2.81 1.82 42.78
CA ARG A 116 2.36 3.12 42.27
C ARG A 116 1.47 3.82 43.29
N ASP A 117 0.58 3.08 43.95
CA ASP A 117 -0.29 3.60 45.01
C ASP A 117 0.53 4.11 46.21
N ASP A 118 1.60 3.39 46.59
CA ASP A 118 2.51 3.81 47.66
C ASP A 118 3.28 5.10 47.28
N ILE A 119 3.74 5.22 46.03
CA ILE A 119 4.38 6.43 45.52
C ILE A 119 3.39 7.60 45.49
N MET A 120 2.14 7.36 45.11
CA MET A 120 1.07 8.36 45.12
C MET A 120 0.77 8.85 46.54
N GLN A 121 0.71 7.95 47.52
CA GLN A 121 0.58 8.33 48.93
C GLN A 121 1.77 9.18 49.40
N GLN A 122 2.99 8.85 48.96
CA GLN A 122 4.19 9.62 49.29
C GLN A 122 4.12 11.06 48.74
N LEU A 123 3.63 11.24 47.51
CA LEU A 123 3.40 12.55 46.90
C LEU A 123 2.34 13.34 47.68
N HIS A 124 1.22 12.71 48.05
CA HIS A 124 0.20 13.35 48.88
C HIS A 124 0.74 13.80 50.24
N LEU A 125 1.59 13.02 50.88
CA LEU A 125 2.25 13.40 52.14
C LEU A 125 3.19 14.60 51.96
N TRP A 126 3.93 14.65 50.86
CA TRP A 126 4.80 15.78 50.55
C TRP A 126 4.01 17.06 50.32
N GLY A 127 2.95 17.01 49.51
CA GLY A 127 2.09 18.17 49.24
C GLY A 127 1.34 18.65 50.49
N ARG A 128 0.77 17.73 51.29
CA ARG A 128 0.05 18.09 52.52
C ARG A 128 0.94 18.76 53.56
N ASN A 129 2.21 18.39 53.61
CA ASN A 129 3.19 18.94 54.56
C ASN A 129 3.97 20.14 53.97
N GLY A 130 3.70 20.55 52.72
CA GLY A 130 4.37 21.67 52.05
C GLY A 130 5.85 21.42 51.74
N LEU A 131 6.26 20.16 51.61
CA LEU A 131 7.64 19.76 51.31
C LEU A 131 7.99 19.93 49.82
N ASP A 132 6.96 19.92 48.98
CA ASP A 132 6.99 20.07 47.52
C ASP A 132 7.47 21.45 47.04
N PHE A 133 7.19 22.52 47.79
CA PHE A 133 7.53 23.88 47.35
C PHE A 133 9.01 24.27 47.53
N ASN A 134 9.67 23.80 48.60
CA ASN A 134 10.99 24.31 49.00
C ASN A 134 12.05 23.25 49.29
N TYR A 135 11.68 21.99 49.55
CA TYR A 135 12.64 20.99 50.05
C TYR A 135 12.96 19.91 49.03
N ILE A 136 12.07 19.65 48.09
CA ILE A 136 12.22 18.60 47.08
C ILE A 136 12.40 19.28 45.71
N GLU A 137 13.36 18.76 44.94
CA GLU A 137 13.62 19.23 43.58
C GLU A 137 12.36 19.03 42.72
N LYS A 138 11.94 20.05 41.98
CA LYS A 138 10.74 19.98 41.13
C LYS A 138 10.79 18.84 40.12
N ASP A 139 11.95 18.62 39.51
CA ASP A 139 12.16 17.53 38.55
C ASP A 139 12.02 16.16 39.21
N ARG A 140 12.33 16.06 40.51
CA ARG A 140 12.13 14.83 41.28
C ARG A 140 10.66 14.57 41.56
N ILE A 141 9.89 15.61 41.89
CA ILE A 141 8.43 15.49 42.07
C ILE A 141 7.81 14.99 40.77
N LYS A 142 8.15 15.59 39.62
CA LYS A 142 7.66 15.16 38.31
C LYS A 142 7.99 13.70 38.00
N LEU A 143 9.20 13.27 38.33
CA LEU A 143 9.59 11.87 38.18
C LEU A 143 8.69 10.96 39.04
N TYR A 144 8.45 11.32 40.29
CA TYR A 144 7.54 10.58 41.17
C TYR A 144 6.08 10.61 40.67
N GLU A 145 5.60 11.73 40.13
CA GLU A 145 4.27 11.83 39.50
C GLU A 145 4.15 10.84 38.34
N LEU A 146 5.19 10.75 37.49
CA LEU A 146 5.23 9.79 36.40
C LEU A 146 5.22 8.34 36.91
N LEU A 147 6.00 8.04 37.96
CA LEU A 147 6.05 6.72 38.58
C LEU A 147 4.73 6.34 39.25
N ALA A 148 3.98 7.31 39.78
CA ALA A 148 2.63 7.12 40.33
C ALA A 148 1.55 6.94 39.25
N GLY A 149 1.85 7.23 37.97
CA GLY A 149 0.90 7.16 36.86
C GLY A 149 0.14 8.46 36.59
N ASN A 150 0.54 9.58 37.22
CA ASN A 150 -0.02 10.92 37.01
C ASN A 150 0.66 11.63 35.84
N ILE A 151 0.34 11.19 34.61
CA ILE A 151 1.01 11.64 33.39
C ILE A 151 0.88 13.16 33.17
N HIS A 152 -0.30 13.73 33.38
CA HIS A 152 -0.54 15.16 33.11
C HIS A 152 0.26 16.08 34.03
N ASP A 153 0.36 15.72 35.31
CA ASP A 153 1.12 16.51 36.29
C ASP A 153 2.63 16.39 36.07
N ALA A 154 3.09 15.22 35.63
CA ALA A 154 4.47 15.01 35.23
C ALA A 154 4.88 15.83 33.99
N LEU A 155 3.94 16.07 33.06
CA LEU A 155 4.19 16.70 31.76
C LEU A 155 3.90 18.20 31.68
N GLN A 156 3.53 18.89 32.75
CA GLN A 156 3.11 20.31 32.70
C GLN A 156 4.11 21.24 31.99
N ASP A 157 5.41 20.94 32.06
CA ASP A 157 6.49 21.73 31.48
C ASP A 157 7.08 21.13 30.19
N PHE A 158 6.58 19.98 29.74
CA PHE A 158 7.15 19.22 28.62
C PHE A 158 6.11 18.97 27.52
N THR A 159 6.47 19.33 26.30
CA THR A 159 5.73 18.92 25.11
C THR A 159 6.26 17.57 24.63
N ILE A 160 5.42 16.55 24.61
CA ILE A 160 5.78 15.22 24.09
C ILE A 160 4.93 14.87 22.88
N ASP A 161 5.50 14.04 22.01
CA ASP A 161 4.78 13.48 20.88
C ASP A 161 3.70 12.51 21.33
N TRP A 162 2.74 12.29 20.44
CA TRP A 162 1.56 11.46 20.72
C TRP A 162 1.93 9.98 20.95
N LYS A 163 3.01 9.49 20.32
CA LYS A 163 3.49 8.11 20.44
C LYS A 163 4.09 7.88 21.82
N ARG A 164 4.92 8.81 22.31
CA ARG A 164 5.40 8.81 23.70
C ARG A 164 4.27 8.94 24.69
N PHE A 165 3.29 9.83 24.45
CA PHE A 165 2.15 9.96 25.36
C PHE A 165 1.37 8.64 25.46
N LEU A 166 1.14 7.97 24.32
CA LEU A 166 0.53 6.64 24.29
C LEU A 166 1.38 5.60 25.04
N GLY A 167 2.70 5.69 24.93
CA GLY A 167 3.65 4.86 25.68
C GLY A 167 3.52 5.08 27.18
N LEU A 168 3.53 6.33 27.62
CA LEU A 168 3.35 6.68 29.04
C LEU A 168 1.99 6.19 29.58
N LEU A 169 0.92 6.33 28.80
CA LEU A 169 -0.40 5.82 29.14
C LEU A 169 -0.35 4.30 29.34
N MET A 170 0.32 3.59 28.45
CA MET A 170 0.45 2.14 28.51
C MET A 170 1.36 1.66 29.64
N TRP A 171 2.51 2.30 29.86
CA TRP A 171 3.57 1.83 30.76
C TRP A 171 3.36 2.27 32.22
N HIS A 172 2.79 3.45 32.44
CA HIS A 172 2.73 4.07 33.77
C HIS A 172 1.30 4.21 34.31
N HIS A 173 0.34 4.60 33.47
CA HIS A 173 -1.02 4.87 33.93
C HIS A 173 -1.87 3.60 34.00
N LEU A 174 -1.96 2.85 32.90
CA LEU A 174 -2.81 1.66 32.83
C LEU A 174 -2.17 0.43 33.51
N PRO A 175 -2.98 -0.46 34.10
CA PRO A 175 -2.50 -1.73 34.66
C PRO A 175 -1.75 -2.61 33.64
N PRO A 176 -0.78 -3.44 34.08
CA PRO A 176 0.06 -4.27 33.20
C PRO A 176 -0.73 -5.36 32.45
N ASP A 177 -1.88 -5.76 32.97
CA ASP A 177 -2.84 -6.73 32.40
C ASP A 177 -3.82 -6.10 31.38
N SER A 178 -3.73 -4.79 31.14
CA SER A 178 -4.63 -4.10 30.20
C SER A 178 -4.37 -4.51 28.75
N SER A 179 -5.42 -4.99 28.07
CA SER A 179 -5.37 -5.34 26.65
C SER A 179 -5.20 -4.11 25.74
N LEU A 180 -4.61 -4.30 24.55
CA LEU A 180 -4.39 -3.22 23.58
C LEU A 180 -5.66 -2.43 23.23
N PRO A 181 -6.83 -3.06 22.96
CA PRO A 181 -8.06 -2.32 22.71
C PRO A 181 -8.46 -1.37 23.84
N VAL A 182 -8.24 -1.76 25.10
CA VAL A 182 -8.54 -0.89 26.26
C VAL A 182 -7.61 0.32 26.29
N ILE A 183 -6.32 0.13 25.99
CA ILE A 183 -5.34 1.23 25.93
C ILE A 183 -5.75 2.25 24.87
N PHE A 184 -6.04 1.77 23.66
CA PHE A 184 -6.41 2.62 22.52
C PHE A 184 -7.72 3.39 22.77
N ARG A 185 -8.73 2.75 23.39
CA ARG A 185 -9.98 3.42 23.81
C ARG A 185 -9.74 4.49 24.89
N ASN A 186 -8.87 4.23 25.86
CA ASN A 186 -8.50 5.24 26.87
C ASN A 186 -7.76 6.43 26.24
N TYR A 187 -6.85 6.18 25.31
CA TYR A 187 -6.18 7.24 24.56
C TYR A 187 -7.19 8.07 23.75
N GLN A 188 -8.12 7.43 23.04
CA GLN A 188 -9.20 8.12 22.31
C GLN A 188 -10.06 8.98 23.25
N LEU A 189 -10.43 8.47 24.42
CA LEU A 189 -11.18 9.24 25.42
C LEU A 189 -10.42 10.49 25.89
N LEU A 190 -9.11 10.37 26.12
CA LEU A 190 -8.26 11.51 26.49
C LEU A 190 -8.10 12.52 25.34
N LEU A 191 -8.07 12.04 24.10
CA LEU A 191 -8.04 12.87 22.90
C LEU A 191 -9.33 13.69 22.76
N ASP A 192 -10.49 13.06 22.96
CA ASP A 192 -11.81 13.73 22.92
C ASP A 192 -11.95 14.79 24.03
N GLN A 193 -11.30 14.57 25.19
CA GLN A 193 -11.22 15.54 26.28
C GLN A 193 -10.20 16.65 26.06
N GLY A 194 -9.41 16.61 24.97
CA GLY A 194 -8.32 17.56 24.71
C GLY A 194 -7.14 17.42 25.68
N LYS A 195 -7.00 16.27 26.34
CA LYS A 195 -5.94 15.98 27.31
C LYS A 195 -4.79 15.16 26.73
N ALA A 196 -4.96 14.55 25.57
CA ALA A 196 -3.90 13.86 24.85
C ALA A 196 -3.45 14.70 23.63
N PRO A 197 -2.15 14.61 23.23
CA PRO A 197 -1.68 15.17 21.98
C PRO A 197 -2.43 14.59 20.77
N TRP A 198 -2.60 15.37 19.70
CA TRP A 198 -3.26 14.86 18.50
C TRP A 198 -2.36 13.86 17.75
N PRO A 199 -2.89 12.72 17.26
CA PRO A 199 -2.10 11.73 16.53
C PRO A 199 -1.75 12.24 15.12
N VAL A 200 -0.73 13.08 15.04
CA VAL A 200 -0.26 13.69 13.79
C VAL A 200 0.60 12.71 12.98
N PRO A 201 0.47 12.68 11.64
CA PRO A 201 1.37 11.94 10.76
C PRO A 201 2.83 12.37 10.91
N ILE A 202 3.75 11.43 10.62
CA ILE A 202 5.21 11.62 10.74
C ILE A 202 5.70 12.89 10.02
N TYR A 203 5.23 13.13 8.79
CA TYR A 203 5.66 14.28 7.99
C TYR A 203 5.23 15.65 8.58
N ILE A 204 4.16 15.67 9.38
CA ILE A 204 3.73 16.87 10.13
C ILE A 204 4.55 16.99 11.42
N ASP A 205 4.80 15.85 12.06
CA ASP A 205 5.50 15.75 13.35
C ASP A 205 7.00 16.07 13.23
N GLU A 206 7.64 15.76 12.10
CA GLU A 206 9.04 16.13 11.78
C GLU A 206 9.16 17.52 11.13
N GLY A 207 8.02 18.11 10.75
CA GLY A 207 7.93 19.38 10.03
C GLY A 207 8.15 19.22 8.53
N PRO A 208 7.30 19.84 7.67
CA PRO A 208 7.52 19.79 6.23
C PRO A 208 8.81 20.52 5.85
N ALA A 209 9.57 19.95 4.91
CA ALA A 209 10.82 20.54 4.40
C ALA A 209 10.64 21.97 3.86
N ASP A 210 9.44 22.30 3.39
CA ASP A 210 9.09 23.58 2.77
C ASP A 210 8.33 24.56 3.71
N GLY A 211 8.11 24.21 4.98
CA GLY A 211 7.56 25.13 5.99
C GLY A 211 6.09 25.56 5.81
N ILE A 212 5.36 25.00 4.84
CA ILE A 212 3.93 25.26 4.64
C ILE A 212 3.13 24.22 5.44
N VAL A 213 2.62 24.63 6.60
CA VAL A 213 1.77 23.77 7.43
C VAL A 213 0.36 23.76 6.86
N SER A 214 -0.04 22.65 6.21
CA SER A 214 -1.45 22.45 5.89
C SER A 214 -2.26 22.42 7.18
N ASN A 215 -3.28 23.28 7.27
CA ASN A 215 -4.12 23.45 8.46
C ASN A 215 -5.17 22.32 8.61
N THR A 216 -4.97 21.19 7.92
CA THR A 216 -5.89 20.06 7.90
C THR A 216 -5.53 19.07 9.00
N LYS A 217 -6.47 18.82 9.90
CA LYS A 217 -6.34 17.84 10.99
C LYS A 217 -6.45 16.42 10.42
N HIS A 218 -5.40 15.94 9.77
CA HIS A 218 -5.28 14.53 9.43
C HIS A 218 -4.70 13.76 10.61
N SER A 219 -5.12 12.50 10.75
CA SER A 219 -4.54 11.60 11.74
C SER A 219 -3.56 10.66 11.08
N ASP A 220 -2.54 10.24 11.82
CA ASP A 220 -1.55 9.26 11.38
C ASP A 220 -2.24 7.91 11.05
N LEU A 221 -1.80 7.27 9.97
CA LEU A 221 -2.18 5.89 9.64
C LEU A 221 -1.97 4.93 10.81
N LEU A 222 -0.90 5.08 11.59
CA LEU A 222 -0.60 4.26 12.77
C LEU A 222 -1.74 4.33 13.79
N TYR A 223 -2.32 5.52 14.00
CA TYR A 223 -3.46 5.69 14.88
C TYR A 223 -4.71 5.01 14.32
N TYR A 224 -4.96 5.12 13.01
CA TYR A 224 -6.07 4.39 12.40
C TYR A 224 -5.92 2.87 12.48
N LEU A 225 -4.69 2.34 12.40
CA LEU A 225 -4.43 0.90 12.63
C LEU A 225 -4.79 0.48 14.05
N MET A 226 -4.47 1.29 15.06
CA MET A 226 -4.84 1.04 16.45
C MET A 226 -6.36 1.04 16.65
N LEU A 227 -7.06 2.00 16.02
CA LEU A 227 -8.54 2.04 16.02
C LEU A 227 -9.15 0.83 15.32
N LEU A 228 -8.55 0.39 14.20
CA LEU A 228 -8.99 -0.78 13.45
C LEU A 228 -8.82 -2.07 14.27
N HIS A 229 -7.73 -2.19 15.03
CA HIS A 229 -7.49 -3.32 15.94
C HIS A 229 -8.47 -3.33 17.13
N SER A 230 -8.83 -2.16 17.67
CA SER A 230 -9.70 -2.01 18.85
C SER A 230 -11.18 -2.36 18.61
N ARG A 231 -11.52 -2.72 17.37
CA ARG A 231 -12.89 -2.83 16.88
C ARG A 231 -13.56 -4.13 17.31
N GLU A 232 -14.82 -3.98 17.73
CA GLU A 232 -15.84 -5.02 17.72
C GLU A 232 -16.70 -4.80 16.46
N GLU A 233 -17.04 -5.88 15.75
CA GLU A 233 -17.57 -5.89 14.37
C GLU A 233 -18.67 -4.81 14.08
N GLY A 234 -18.36 -3.82 13.22
CA GLY A 234 -19.31 -2.75 12.82
C GLY A 234 -18.81 -1.82 11.70
N LYS A 235 -19.67 -1.12 10.95
CA LYS A 235 -19.25 -0.32 9.77
C LYS A 235 -18.18 0.74 10.11
N ILE A 236 -17.14 0.81 9.28
CA ILE A 236 -15.98 1.66 9.54
C ILE A 236 -16.15 3.01 8.82
N GLY A 237 -16.56 4.04 9.55
CA GLY A 237 -16.78 5.39 9.00
C GLY A 237 -15.50 6.13 8.60
N PHE A 238 -14.34 5.71 9.11
CA PHE A 238 -13.06 6.39 8.90
C PHE A 238 -12.16 5.75 7.83
N LEU A 239 -12.56 4.64 7.15
CA LEU A 239 -11.69 3.98 6.17
C LEU A 239 -11.27 4.91 5.02
N LYS A 240 -12.21 5.71 4.50
CA LYS A 240 -11.90 6.67 3.44
C LYS A 240 -10.87 7.72 3.90
N THR A 241 -10.93 8.11 5.16
CA THR A 241 -9.97 9.04 5.75
C THR A 241 -8.63 8.35 5.99
N MET A 242 -8.64 7.12 6.54
CA MET A 242 -7.45 6.30 6.79
C MET A 242 -6.65 6.01 5.51
N PHE A 243 -7.33 5.71 4.41
CA PHE A 243 -6.71 5.43 3.11
C PHE A 243 -6.60 6.68 2.21
N SER A 244 -6.60 7.88 2.81
CA SER A 244 -6.23 9.10 2.10
C SER A 244 -4.70 9.28 2.10
N ALA A 245 -4.13 9.80 1.01
CA ALA A 245 -2.68 10.01 0.89
C ALA A 245 -2.09 10.75 2.12
N PHE A 246 -2.80 11.76 2.61
CA PHE A 246 -2.47 12.54 3.82
C PHE A 246 -2.33 11.73 5.12
N SER A 247 -2.78 10.49 5.19
CA SER A 247 -2.55 9.66 6.38
C SER A 247 -1.14 9.05 6.41
N SER A 248 -0.45 9.02 5.27
CA SER A 248 0.89 8.41 5.13
C SER A 248 1.95 9.39 4.63
N THR A 249 1.60 10.38 3.81
CA THR A 249 2.55 11.25 3.10
C THR A 249 1.97 12.66 2.96
N ASP A 250 2.85 13.64 2.80
CA ASP A 250 2.45 15.05 2.58
C ASP A 250 1.91 15.27 1.16
N ASP A 251 2.32 14.42 0.20
CA ASP A 251 1.90 14.52 -1.19
C ASP A 251 0.47 13.97 -1.39
N PRO A 252 -0.53 14.79 -1.77
CA PRO A 252 -1.88 14.34 -2.04
C PRO A 252 -2.00 13.34 -3.20
N LEU A 253 -0.97 13.22 -4.03
CA LEU A 253 -0.94 12.35 -5.20
C LEU A 253 -0.20 11.03 -4.97
N ASP A 254 0.42 10.85 -3.80
CA ASP A 254 1.15 9.61 -3.49
C ASP A 254 0.25 8.59 -2.79
N TYR A 255 -0.25 7.66 -3.61
CA TYR A 255 -1.11 6.55 -3.19
C TYR A 255 -0.36 5.22 -3.08
N HIS A 256 0.95 5.20 -3.38
CA HIS A 256 1.73 3.97 -3.52
C HIS A 256 1.69 3.11 -2.25
N MET A 257 2.17 3.65 -1.13
CA MET A 257 2.30 2.86 0.10
C MET A 257 0.93 2.49 0.69
N ILE A 258 -0.03 3.41 0.60
CA ILE A 258 -1.35 3.26 1.22
C ILE A 258 -2.21 2.21 0.48
N TRP A 259 -2.02 2.06 -0.84
CA TRP A 259 -2.65 1.00 -1.63
C TRP A 259 -2.16 -0.39 -1.22
N HIS A 260 -0.85 -0.56 -1.05
CA HIS A 260 -0.28 -1.83 -0.59
C HIS A 260 -0.72 -2.20 0.83
N GLN A 261 -0.76 -1.23 1.73
CA GLN A 261 -1.22 -1.44 3.11
C GLN A 261 -2.69 -1.83 3.14
N ARG A 262 -3.53 -1.24 2.28
CA ARG A 262 -4.92 -1.68 2.11
C ARG A 262 -4.99 -3.16 1.74
N GLY A 263 -4.28 -3.57 0.69
CA GLY A 263 -4.31 -4.94 0.20
C GLY A 263 -3.92 -5.98 1.26
N ILE A 264 -2.90 -5.68 2.07
CA ILE A 264 -2.49 -6.56 3.18
C ILE A 264 -3.54 -6.61 4.29
N LEU A 265 -4.11 -5.47 4.68
CA LEU A 265 -5.14 -5.44 5.71
C LEU A 265 -6.44 -6.15 5.28
N GLU A 266 -6.80 -6.06 3.99
CA GLU A 266 -7.91 -6.81 3.40
C GLU A 266 -7.61 -8.32 3.41
N ALA A 267 -6.40 -8.73 3.00
CA ALA A 267 -5.98 -10.13 3.00
C ALA A 267 -5.96 -10.75 4.41
N VAL A 268 -5.59 -9.97 5.43
CA VAL A 268 -5.60 -10.39 6.84
C VAL A 268 -7.02 -10.41 7.43
N GLY A 269 -8.03 -9.92 6.68
CA GLY A 269 -9.40 -9.83 7.17
C GLY A 269 -9.59 -8.76 8.25
N ALA A 270 -8.76 -7.71 8.25
CA ALA A 270 -8.92 -6.58 9.17
C ALA A 270 -10.21 -5.82 8.89
N PHE A 271 -10.56 -5.67 7.61
CA PHE A 271 -11.83 -5.11 7.13
C PHE A 271 -12.18 -5.67 5.74
N THR A 272 -13.42 -5.44 5.33
CA THR A 272 -13.89 -5.64 3.96
C THR A 272 -14.62 -4.36 3.52
N SER A 273 -14.26 -3.80 2.37
CA SER A 273 -14.86 -2.56 1.87
C SER A 273 -14.85 -2.50 0.35
N ASP A 274 -16.03 -2.36 -0.24
CA ASP A 274 -16.14 -2.12 -1.68
C ASP A 274 -15.95 -0.64 -2.04
N ASP A 275 -15.86 0.26 -1.06
CA ASP A 275 -15.99 1.72 -1.23
C ASP A 275 -14.65 2.48 -1.27
N LEU A 276 -13.58 1.83 -1.74
CA LEU A 276 -12.22 2.39 -1.82
C LEU A 276 -11.69 2.61 -3.25
N HIS A 277 -12.56 2.54 -4.27
CA HIS A 277 -12.18 2.75 -5.68
C HIS A 277 -11.44 4.07 -5.98
N ALA A 278 -11.71 5.13 -5.20
CA ALA A 278 -10.99 6.40 -5.36
C ALA A 278 -9.48 6.23 -5.12
N LEU A 279 -9.10 5.37 -4.18
CA LEU A 279 -7.71 5.01 -3.93
C LEU A 279 -7.12 4.26 -5.13
N ASP A 280 -7.84 3.24 -5.62
CA ASP A 280 -7.36 2.44 -6.75
C ASP A 280 -7.12 3.30 -7.99
N MET A 281 -8.10 4.15 -8.34
CA MET A 281 -7.95 5.04 -9.49
C MET A 281 -6.90 6.13 -9.27
N GLY A 282 -6.73 6.61 -8.04
CA GLY A 282 -5.64 7.52 -7.68
C GLY A 282 -4.28 6.91 -7.95
N PHE A 283 -4.07 5.67 -7.51
CA PHE A 283 -2.82 4.95 -7.74
C PHE A 283 -2.62 4.57 -9.22
N VAL A 284 -3.68 4.17 -9.92
CA VAL A 284 -3.65 3.97 -11.39
C VAL A 284 -3.20 5.24 -12.09
N ALA A 285 -3.78 6.40 -11.76
CA ALA A 285 -3.38 7.68 -12.35
C ALA A 285 -1.90 8.02 -12.04
N GLN A 286 -1.43 7.76 -10.82
CA GLN A 286 -0.03 7.94 -10.43
C GLN A 286 0.91 7.08 -11.29
N LEU A 287 0.62 5.79 -11.46
CA LEU A 287 1.42 4.86 -12.28
C LEU A 287 1.42 5.25 -13.77
N LEU A 288 0.26 5.65 -14.30
CA LEU A 288 0.14 6.11 -15.68
C LEU A 288 0.94 7.38 -15.93
N SER A 289 1.00 8.30 -14.96
CA SER A 289 1.80 9.52 -15.08
C SER A 289 3.30 9.24 -15.20
N GLN A 290 3.77 8.10 -14.69
CA GLN A 290 5.14 7.62 -14.81
C GLN A 290 5.38 6.71 -16.02
N GLY A 291 4.35 6.43 -16.82
CA GLY A 291 4.43 5.51 -17.97
C GLY A 291 4.49 4.02 -17.59
N LEU A 292 4.16 3.67 -16.35
CA LEU A 292 4.13 2.29 -15.84
C LEU A 292 2.77 1.64 -16.09
N CYS A 293 2.44 1.45 -17.37
CA CYS A 293 1.10 1.01 -17.81
C CYS A 293 0.75 -0.41 -17.34
N HIS A 294 1.73 -1.30 -17.37
CA HIS A 294 1.59 -2.69 -16.94
C HIS A 294 1.21 -2.83 -15.45
N TRP A 295 1.80 -2.00 -14.57
CA TRP A 295 1.40 -1.92 -13.17
C TRP A 295 0.04 -1.27 -12.97
N ALA A 296 -0.31 -0.27 -13.77
CA ALA A 296 -1.64 0.33 -13.74
C ALA A 296 -2.72 -0.70 -14.06
N ILE A 297 -2.52 -1.54 -15.08
CA ILE A 297 -3.42 -2.65 -15.42
C ILE A 297 -3.49 -3.66 -14.27
N TYR A 298 -2.35 -4.01 -13.66
CA TYR A 298 -2.33 -4.89 -12.48
C TYR A 298 -3.21 -4.35 -11.36
N VAL A 299 -3.13 -3.05 -11.04
CA VAL A 299 -3.97 -2.43 -10.00
C VAL A 299 -5.46 -2.50 -10.36
N VAL A 300 -5.82 -2.24 -11.63
CA VAL A 300 -7.21 -2.35 -12.10
C VAL A 300 -7.76 -3.78 -11.95
N LEU A 301 -6.95 -4.80 -12.22
CA LEU A 301 -7.35 -6.20 -12.05
C LEU A 301 -7.61 -6.57 -10.58
N HIS A 302 -6.98 -5.88 -9.63
CA HIS A 302 -7.15 -6.09 -8.19
C HIS A 302 -8.28 -5.24 -7.57
N MET A 303 -8.99 -4.44 -8.37
CA MET A 303 -10.15 -3.71 -7.87
C MET A 303 -11.31 -4.68 -7.55
N PRO A 304 -12.11 -4.42 -6.51
CA PRO A 304 -13.26 -5.25 -6.18
C PRO A 304 -14.36 -5.13 -7.24
N TYR A 305 -14.97 -6.26 -7.59
CA TYR A 305 -16.07 -6.28 -8.56
C TYR A 305 -17.28 -5.51 -8.02
N ARG A 306 -17.71 -4.47 -8.76
CA ARG A 306 -18.89 -3.68 -8.42
C ARG A 306 -20.05 -3.99 -9.35
N LYS A 307 -21.18 -4.40 -8.75
CA LYS A 307 -22.44 -4.65 -9.48
C LYS A 307 -22.96 -3.39 -10.19
N ASP A 308 -22.67 -2.21 -9.65
CA ASP A 308 -23.10 -0.93 -10.24
C ASP A 308 -22.37 -0.60 -11.55
N ARG A 309 -21.18 -1.16 -11.76
CA ARG A 309 -20.34 -0.94 -12.96
C ARG A 309 -19.64 -2.24 -13.38
N PRO A 310 -20.36 -3.18 -13.98
CA PRO A 310 -19.84 -4.51 -14.30
C PRO A 310 -18.69 -4.49 -15.32
N TYR A 311 -18.65 -3.46 -16.18
CA TYR A 311 -17.65 -3.33 -17.25
C TYR A 311 -16.49 -2.39 -16.88
N LEU A 312 -16.37 -1.96 -15.62
CA LEU A 312 -15.36 -0.97 -15.22
C LEU A 312 -13.94 -1.43 -15.58
N HIS A 313 -13.56 -2.66 -15.20
CA HIS A 313 -12.20 -3.16 -15.46
C HIS A 313 -11.94 -3.22 -16.96
N PHE A 314 -12.91 -3.73 -17.73
CA PHE A 314 -12.84 -3.79 -19.18
C PHE A 314 -12.64 -2.41 -19.81
N THR A 315 -13.46 -1.42 -19.43
CA THR A 315 -13.39 -0.06 -19.97
C THR A 315 -12.06 0.58 -19.63
N VAL A 316 -11.63 0.53 -18.37
CA VAL A 316 -10.38 1.18 -17.93
C VAL A 316 -9.15 0.52 -18.55
N ILE A 317 -9.09 -0.83 -18.60
CA ILE A 317 -7.97 -1.54 -19.24
C ILE A 317 -7.89 -1.18 -20.72
N ARG A 318 -9.02 -1.16 -21.44
CA ARG A 318 -9.03 -0.76 -22.85
C ARG A 318 -8.57 0.68 -23.02
N GLU A 319 -9.09 1.61 -22.23
CA GLU A 319 -8.67 3.03 -22.29
C GLU A 319 -7.16 3.17 -22.06
N ILE A 320 -6.59 2.46 -21.08
CA ILE A 320 -5.13 2.46 -20.84
C ILE A 320 -4.37 1.92 -22.05
N LEU A 321 -4.81 0.79 -22.63
CA LEU A 321 -4.15 0.19 -23.80
C LEU A 321 -4.16 1.14 -25.01
N PHE A 322 -5.28 1.80 -25.30
CA PHE A 322 -5.39 2.74 -26.41
C PHE A 322 -4.61 4.02 -26.18
N GLN A 323 -4.72 4.62 -24.99
CA GLN A 323 -4.13 5.93 -24.71
C GLN A 323 -2.61 5.86 -24.55
N PHE A 324 -2.09 4.80 -23.93
CA PHE A 324 -0.66 4.65 -23.66
C PHE A 324 0.03 3.67 -24.61
N CYS A 325 -0.55 3.44 -25.80
CA CYS A 325 -0.04 2.52 -26.82
C CYS A 325 1.46 2.69 -27.08
N GLU A 326 1.90 3.93 -27.31
CA GLU A 326 3.30 4.26 -27.57
C GLU A 326 4.25 3.80 -26.46
N THR A 327 3.85 3.97 -25.19
CA THR A 327 4.69 3.67 -24.03
C THR A 327 4.85 2.17 -23.83
N TRP A 328 3.75 1.42 -23.81
CA TRP A 328 3.82 -0.02 -23.56
C TRP A 328 4.27 -0.82 -24.79
N SER A 329 4.05 -0.33 -26.02
CA SER A 329 4.51 -1.01 -27.23
C SER A 329 6.03 -0.91 -27.43
N SER A 330 6.64 0.18 -26.96
CA SER A 330 8.06 0.44 -27.14
C SER A 330 8.94 -0.39 -26.20
N VAL A 331 8.39 -0.81 -25.05
CA VAL A 331 9.12 -1.53 -24.01
C VAL A 331 8.65 -2.98 -23.95
N GLU A 332 9.46 -3.91 -24.47
CA GLU A 332 9.09 -5.33 -24.58
C GLU A 332 8.78 -5.97 -23.22
N SER A 333 9.46 -5.58 -22.14
CA SER A 333 9.16 -6.09 -20.80
C SER A 333 7.76 -5.72 -20.32
N GLN A 334 7.28 -4.51 -20.63
CA GLN A 334 5.90 -4.10 -20.30
C GLN A 334 4.89 -4.90 -21.13
N ARG A 335 5.17 -5.08 -22.42
CA ARG A 335 4.31 -5.85 -23.33
C ARG A 335 4.18 -7.31 -22.88
N GLN A 336 5.29 -7.94 -22.50
CA GLN A 336 5.27 -9.31 -22.01
C GLN A 336 4.51 -9.41 -20.69
N PHE A 337 4.75 -8.49 -19.76
CA PHE A 337 4.02 -8.48 -18.48
C PHE A 337 2.50 -8.34 -18.68
N ILE A 338 2.05 -7.48 -19.60
CA ILE A 338 0.61 -7.33 -19.92
C ILE A 338 0.02 -8.65 -20.44
N LYS A 339 0.76 -9.41 -21.24
CA LYS A 339 0.33 -10.75 -21.69
C LYS A 339 0.29 -11.74 -20.54
N ASP A 340 1.29 -11.71 -19.65
CA ASP A 340 1.39 -12.59 -18.49
C ASP A 340 0.25 -12.33 -17.47
N LEU A 341 -0.27 -11.10 -17.41
CA LEU A 341 -1.48 -10.75 -16.64
C LEU A 341 -2.77 -11.37 -17.20
N GLY A 342 -2.72 -12.02 -18.37
CA GLY A 342 -3.87 -12.65 -18.99
C GLY A 342 -4.75 -11.70 -19.80
N ILE A 343 -4.25 -10.52 -20.19
CA ILE A 343 -4.97 -9.61 -21.08
C ILE A 343 -5.04 -10.22 -22.49
N PRO A 344 -6.22 -10.27 -23.14
CA PRO A 344 -6.35 -10.79 -24.49
C PRO A 344 -5.43 -10.08 -25.49
N SER A 345 -4.70 -10.86 -26.29
CA SER A 345 -3.84 -10.32 -27.35
C SER A 345 -4.62 -9.51 -28.38
N GLU A 346 -5.88 -9.89 -28.62
CA GLU A 346 -6.80 -9.16 -29.50
C GLU A 346 -6.92 -7.68 -29.12
N TRP A 347 -7.01 -7.35 -27.83
CA TRP A 347 -7.14 -5.95 -27.38
C TRP A 347 -5.84 -5.17 -27.57
N MET A 348 -4.69 -5.84 -27.37
CA MET A 348 -3.38 -5.23 -27.61
C MET A 348 -3.19 -4.95 -29.11
N HIS A 349 -3.57 -5.90 -29.97
CA HIS A 349 -3.53 -5.74 -31.41
C HIS A 349 -4.51 -4.67 -31.91
N GLU A 350 -5.72 -4.60 -31.33
CA GLU A 350 -6.68 -3.53 -31.64
C GLU A 350 -6.11 -2.14 -31.34
N ALA A 351 -5.45 -1.96 -30.19
CA ALA A 351 -4.81 -0.71 -29.82
C ALA A 351 -3.66 -0.32 -30.77
N LEU A 352 -2.78 -1.28 -31.10
CA LEU A 352 -1.68 -1.07 -32.06
C LEU A 352 -2.19 -0.73 -33.45
N ALA A 353 -3.26 -1.39 -33.90
CA ALA A 353 -3.84 -1.15 -35.21
C ALA A 353 -4.35 0.29 -35.34
N VAL A 354 -5.05 0.80 -34.31
CA VAL A 354 -5.52 2.19 -34.25
C VAL A 354 -4.34 3.18 -34.20
N TYR A 355 -3.32 2.89 -33.41
CA TYR A 355 -2.11 3.72 -33.30
C TYR A 355 -1.39 3.87 -34.64
N TYR A 356 -1.04 2.75 -35.32
CA TYR A 356 -0.37 2.82 -36.61
C TYR A 356 -1.22 3.45 -37.71
N ASN A 357 -2.54 3.23 -37.67
CA ASN A 357 -3.46 3.89 -38.59
C ASN A 357 -3.45 5.42 -38.41
N TYR A 358 -3.35 5.91 -37.17
CA TYR A 358 -3.21 7.34 -36.88
C TYR A 358 -1.86 7.91 -37.35
N HIS A 359 -0.77 7.15 -37.18
CA HIS A 359 0.57 7.56 -37.63
C HIS A 359 0.83 7.38 -39.14
N GLY A 360 -0.11 6.79 -39.88
CA GLY A 360 -0.04 6.61 -41.34
C GLY A 360 0.78 5.39 -41.79
N ASP A 361 1.17 4.48 -40.88
CA ASP A 361 1.81 3.21 -41.24
C ASP A 361 0.73 2.14 -41.50
N PHE A 362 0.11 2.24 -42.68
CA PHE A 362 -1.05 1.42 -43.03
C PHE A 362 -0.74 -0.07 -43.17
N VAL A 363 0.52 -0.45 -43.46
CA VAL A 363 0.92 -1.86 -43.61
C VAL A 363 0.90 -2.54 -42.24
N LYS A 364 1.57 -1.96 -41.25
CA LYS A 364 1.56 -2.50 -39.87
C LYS A 364 0.18 -2.42 -39.23
N ALA A 365 -0.58 -1.35 -39.51
CA ALA A 365 -1.95 -1.23 -39.05
C ALA A 365 -2.81 -2.39 -39.57
N LEU A 366 -2.66 -2.75 -40.85
CA LEU A 366 -3.39 -3.84 -41.48
C LEU A 366 -3.06 -5.20 -40.86
N ASP A 367 -1.79 -5.51 -40.63
CA ASP A 367 -1.38 -6.75 -39.96
C ASP A 367 -2.04 -6.85 -38.57
N HIS A 368 -2.04 -5.77 -37.79
CA HIS A 368 -2.69 -5.76 -36.49
C HIS A 368 -4.21 -5.80 -36.54
N PHE A 369 -4.86 -5.27 -37.58
CA PHE A 369 -6.31 -5.41 -37.76
C PHE A 369 -6.73 -6.85 -38.12
N ILE A 370 -5.85 -7.59 -38.81
CA ILE A 370 -6.03 -9.02 -39.07
C ILE A 370 -5.91 -9.81 -37.76
N GLU A 371 -4.87 -9.53 -36.96
CA GLU A 371 -4.66 -10.20 -35.66
C GLU A 371 -5.75 -9.92 -34.62
N CYS A 372 -6.40 -8.74 -34.66
CA CYS A 372 -7.55 -8.44 -33.80
C CYS A 372 -8.91 -8.87 -34.37
N ALA A 373 -8.91 -9.64 -35.47
CA ALA A 373 -10.10 -10.15 -36.15
C ALA A 373 -11.11 -9.06 -36.58
N ASN A 374 -10.65 -7.81 -36.81
CA ASN A 374 -11.50 -6.73 -37.31
C ASN A 374 -11.42 -6.65 -38.84
N TRP A 375 -12.05 -7.63 -39.49
CA TRP A 375 -11.96 -7.87 -40.94
C TRP A 375 -12.47 -6.71 -41.77
N GLN A 376 -13.53 -6.02 -41.33
CA GLN A 376 -14.10 -4.89 -42.06
C GLN A 376 -13.13 -3.71 -42.16
N ARG A 377 -12.48 -3.35 -41.04
CA ARG A 377 -11.47 -2.28 -41.05
C ARG A 377 -10.21 -2.69 -41.80
N ALA A 378 -9.79 -3.96 -41.65
CA ALA A 378 -8.67 -4.51 -42.40
C ALA A 378 -8.91 -4.41 -43.91
N HIS A 379 -10.08 -4.83 -44.40
CA HIS A 379 -10.46 -4.76 -45.81
C HIS A 379 -10.49 -3.32 -46.33
N SER A 380 -11.08 -2.39 -45.58
CA SER A 380 -11.13 -0.98 -45.96
C SER A 380 -9.73 -0.36 -46.11
N ILE A 381 -8.81 -0.63 -45.18
CA ILE A 381 -7.44 -0.11 -45.22
C ILE A 381 -6.64 -0.77 -46.33
N PHE A 382 -6.81 -2.08 -46.50
CA PHE A 382 -6.18 -2.82 -47.59
C PHE A 382 -6.55 -2.20 -48.94
N MET A 383 -7.85 -1.99 -49.20
CA MET A 383 -8.33 -1.42 -50.46
C MET A 383 -7.90 0.02 -50.68
N THR A 384 -7.93 0.85 -49.64
CA THR A 384 -7.75 2.30 -49.79
C THR A 384 -6.29 2.70 -49.97
N SER A 385 -5.36 2.05 -49.25
CA SER A 385 -3.98 2.56 -49.12
C SER A 385 -2.88 1.51 -49.32
N VAL A 386 -3.14 0.23 -49.01
CA VAL A 386 -2.09 -0.79 -49.00
C VAL A 386 -2.00 -1.55 -50.33
N ALA A 387 -3.13 -1.93 -50.91
CA ALA A 387 -3.19 -2.77 -52.09
C ALA A 387 -2.48 -2.14 -53.30
N HIS A 388 -2.72 -0.84 -53.57
CA HIS A 388 -2.05 -0.15 -54.67
C HIS A 388 -0.53 -0.04 -54.47
N SER A 389 -0.07 0.16 -53.23
CA SER A 389 1.33 0.40 -52.90
C SER A 389 2.12 -0.90 -53.02
N LEU A 390 1.55 -2.00 -52.49
CA LEU A 390 2.12 -3.34 -52.61
C LEU A 390 2.10 -3.85 -54.06
N PHE A 391 1.08 -3.49 -54.84
CA PHE A 391 0.99 -3.89 -56.24
C PHE A 391 2.07 -3.20 -57.08
N LEU A 392 2.29 -1.90 -56.85
CA LEU A 392 3.35 -1.12 -57.52
C LEU A 392 4.76 -1.57 -57.12
N SER A 393 4.96 -2.02 -55.87
CA SER A 393 6.23 -2.58 -55.42
C SER A 393 6.45 -4.04 -55.84
N ALA A 394 5.53 -4.62 -56.62
CA ALA A 394 5.55 -6.00 -57.09
C ALA A 394 5.62 -7.07 -55.99
N ASN A 395 5.19 -6.74 -54.76
CA ASN A 395 5.18 -7.69 -53.64
C ASN A 395 3.89 -8.53 -53.64
N HIS A 396 3.74 -9.35 -54.67
CA HIS A 396 2.52 -10.12 -54.94
C HIS A 396 2.24 -11.21 -53.88
N SER A 397 3.27 -11.78 -53.25
CA SER A 397 3.13 -12.78 -52.19
C SER A 397 2.44 -12.24 -50.95
N GLU A 398 2.71 -10.98 -50.60
CA GLU A 398 2.15 -10.35 -49.41
C GLU A 398 0.67 -10.02 -49.60
N ILE A 399 0.31 -9.55 -50.80
CA ILE A 399 -1.08 -9.32 -51.19
C ILE A 399 -1.87 -10.64 -51.15
N TRP A 400 -1.28 -11.73 -51.65
CA TRP A 400 -1.88 -13.05 -51.59
C TRP A 400 -2.09 -13.54 -50.15
N ARG A 401 -1.07 -13.40 -49.29
CA ARG A 401 -1.15 -13.76 -47.85
C ARG A 401 -2.30 -13.03 -47.16
N ILE A 402 -2.36 -11.72 -47.34
CA ILE A 402 -3.37 -10.84 -46.73
C ILE A 402 -4.77 -11.20 -47.27
N ALA A 403 -4.93 -11.30 -48.59
CA ALA A 403 -6.21 -11.64 -49.20
C ALA A 403 -6.72 -13.02 -48.74
N THR A 404 -5.83 -14.01 -48.66
CA THR A 404 -6.17 -15.36 -48.18
C THR A 404 -6.60 -15.35 -46.71
N SER A 405 -5.92 -14.58 -45.85
CA SER A 405 -6.29 -14.48 -44.43
C SER A 405 -7.69 -13.89 -44.19
N MET A 406 -8.17 -13.05 -45.11
CA MET A 406 -9.52 -12.48 -45.04
C MET A 406 -10.57 -13.35 -45.76
N ASP A 407 -10.13 -14.26 -46.64
CA ASP A 407 -10.98 -15.14 -47.44
C ASP A 407 -11.74 -16.16 -46.58
N ASP A 408 -11.17 -16.56 -45.44
CA ASP A 408 -11.80 -17.50 -44.50
C ASP A 408 -13.04 -16.90 -43.78
N ARG A 409 -13.28 -15.58 -43.91
CA ARG A 409 -14.36 -14.83 -43.25
C ARG A 409 -15.14 -13.91 -44.19
N LYS A 410 -15.23 -14.26 -45.48
CA LYS A 410 -15.96 -13.53 -46.53
C LYS A 410 -17.37 -13.04 -46.15
N SER A 411 -18.10 -13.80 -45.32
CA SER A 411 -19.46 -13.47 -44.90
C SER A 411 -19.57 -12.27 -43.95
N GLU A 412 -18.48 -11.89 -43.28
CA GLU A 412 -18.44 -10.81 -42.30
C GLU A 412 -17.98 -9.47 -42.90
N ILE A 413 -17.52 -9.48 -44.16
CA ILE A 413 -16.95 -8.32 -44.84
C ILE A 413 -17.96 -7.77 -45.84
N GLU A 414 -18.36 -6.52 -45.68
CA GLU A 414 -19.24 -5.87 -46.66
C GLU A 414 -18.46 -5.57 -47.94
N ASN A 415 -19.07 -5.85 -49.10
CA ASN A 415 -18.48 -5.61 -50.42
C ASN A 415 -17.14 -6.35 -50.68
N TRP A 416 -16.98 -7.54 -50.11
CA TRP A 416 -15.82 -8.41 -50.38
C TRP A 416 -15.54 -8.57 -51.89
N ASP A 417 -16.59 -8.85 -52.66
CA ASP A 417 -16.53 -9.09 -54.12
C ASP A 417 -16.06 -7.87 -54.92
N LEU A 418 -16.24 -6.66 -54.38
CA LEU A 418 -15.85 -5.40 -55.01
C LEU A 418 -14.47 -4.92 -54.55
N GLY A 419 -13.85 -5.61 -53.61
CA GLY A 419 -12.59 -5.22 -52.98
C GLY A 419 -11.50 -6.28 -53.10
N ALA A 420 -11.03 -6.77 -51.95
CA ALA A 420 -9.94 -7.75 -51.89
C ALA A 420 -10.18 -9.03 -52.71
N GLY A 421 -11.44 -9.42 -52.92
CA GLY A 421 -11.82 -10.55 -53.79
C GLY A 421 -11.39 -10.38 -55.24
N ILE A 422 -11.27 -9.15 -55.75
CA ILE A 422 -10.78 -8.85 -57.11
C ILE A 422 -9.29 -9.20 -57.22
N TYR A 423 -8.49 -8.84 -56.21
CA TYR A 423 -7.06 -9.17 -56.19
C TYR A 423 -6.84 -10.68 -56.12
N MET A 424 -7.63 -11.39 -55.32
CA MET A 424 -7.56 -12.85 -55.22
C MET A 424 -7.92 -13.51 -56.55
N SER A 425 -9.01 -13.06 -57.20
CA SER A 425 -9.41 -13.53 -58.53
C SER A 425 -8.34 -13.24 -59.59
N PHE A 426 -7.71 -12.07 -59.53
CA PHE A 426 -6.61 -11.71 -60.44
C PHE A 426 -5.41 -12.64 -60.29
N TYR A 427 -4.98 -12.94 -59.07
CA TYR A 427 -3.85 -13.85 -58.86
C TYR A 427 -4.18 -15.30 -59.22
N LEU A 428 -5.40 -15.77 -58.95
CA LEU A 428 -5.88 -17.08 -59.38
C LEU A 428 -5.90 -17.22 -60.91
N LEU A 429 -6.34 -16.18 -61.62
CA LEU A 429 -6.31 -16.15 -63.08
C LEU A 429 -4.88 -16.05 -63.62
N LYS A 430 -4.00 -15.31 -62.95
CA LYS A 430 -2.59 -15.22 -63.32
C LYS A 430 -1.90 -16.57 -63.16
N SER A 431 -2.10 -17.26 -62.04
CA SER A 431 -1.51 -18.59 -61.83
C SER A 431 -2.04 -19.61 -62.82
N SER A 432 -3.34 -19.60 -63.14
CA SER A 432 -3.88 -20.50 -64.17
C SER A 432 -3.30 -20.21 -65.56
N LEU A 433 -3.08 -18.94 -65.89
CA LEU A 433 -2.47 -18.56 -67.17
C LEU A 433 -0.97 -18.87 -67.25
N GLU A 434 -0.25 -18.79 -66.13
CA GLU A 434 1.15 -19.21 -66.06
C GLU A 434 1.27 -20.74 -66.17
N GLU A 435 0.39 -21.51 -65.52
CA GLU A 435 0.30 -22.96 -65.67
C GLU A 435 -0.05 -23.38 -67.11
N ASP A 436 -0.99 -22.70 -67.75
CA ASP A 436 -1.36 -22.92 -69.16
C ASP A 436 -0.22 -22.54 -70.13
N ALA A 437 0.60 -21.53 -69.79
CA ALA A 437 1.74 -21.12 -70.60
C ALA A 437 2.93 -22.08 -70.45
N ASP A 438 3.21 -22.55 -69.23
CA ASP A 438 4.25 -23.53 -68.95
C ASP A 438 3.91 -24.90 -69.57
N THR A 439 2.66 -25.35 -69.48
CA THR A 439 2.20 -26.58 -70.14
C THR A 439 2.26 -26.48 -71.67
N MET A 440 1.97 -25.30 -72.26
CA MET A 440 2.13 -25.07 -73.70
C MET A 440 3.60 -24.97 -74.13
N LEU A 441 4.51 -24.49 -73.28
CA LEU A 441 5.95 -24.49 -73.54
C LEU A 441 6.57 -25.89 -73.43
N GLU A 442 6.12 -26.71 -72.47
CA GLU A 442 6.53 -28.12 -72.36
C GLU A 442 6.03 -28.95 -73.55
N LEU A 443 4.81 -28.71 -74.04
CA LEU A 443 4.27 -29.34 -75.25
C LEU A 443 4.93 -28.87 -76.55
N ALA A 444 5.56 -27.69 -76.57
CA ALA A 444 6.33 -27.19 -77.70
C ALA A 444 7.80 -27.62 -77.68
N ALA A 445 8.30 -28.11 -76.54
CA ALA A 445 9.67 -28.61 -76.35
C ALA A 445 9.78 -30.15 -76.48
N ALA A 446 8.66 -30.87 -76.49
CA ALA A 446 8.52 -32.28 -76.84
C ALA A 446 8.25 -32.46 -78.33
#